data_AF-R4UL61-F1
#
_entry.id   AF-R4UL61-F1
#
_cell.length_a   1.000
_cell.length_b   1.000
_cell.length_c   1.000
_cell.angle_alpha   90.00
_cell.angle_beta   90.00
_cell.angle_gamma   90.00
#
_symmetry.space_group_name_H-M   'P 1'
#
loop_
_entity.id
_entity.type
_entity.pdbx_description
1 polymer ?
#
loop_
_entity_poly.entity_id
_entity_poly.type
_entity_poly.pdbx_seq_one_letter_code
_entity_poly.pdbx_strand_id
1 'polypeptide(L)'
;MEIPVTVPCRLFFTVPGIDDKKKEIRGRKLVGYSMEQMYTVVAEVENYKNFVPFCKKSVVWSRGPEHMRADLVIGFPPIHESYTSNITLRKPYLVRAVCTDGKLFKHLFTEWKFSPGLQGNPQSCIIDFVLSFEFRSLLHSKLAHVFFSEVARQMEDAFMHEAANRFGKASVKTQQLANVSVNS
;
A
#
# COMPACT_ATOMS: atom_id res chain seq x y z
N MET A 1 -7.87 54.17 45.23
CA MET A 1 -9.00 53.39 44.68
C MET A 1 -8.77 53.31 43.19
N GLU A 2 -8.02 52.33 42.72
CA GLU A 2 -7.95 51.95 41.31
C GLU A 2 -7.80 50.43 41.25
N ILE A 3 -8.69 49.79 40.48
CA ILE A 3 -8.86 48.35 40.37
C ILE A 3 -8.23 47.95 39.02
N PRO A 4 -7.20 47.09 38.94
CA PRO A 4 -6.73 46.63 37.65
C PRO A 4 -7.69 45.56 37.10
N VAL A 5 -8.20 45.81 35.90
CA VAL A 5 -9.05 44.88 35.15
C VAL A 5 -8.16 43.78 34.57
N THR A 6 -8.19 42.59 35.18
CA THR A 6 -7.48 41.41 34.66
C THR A 6 -8.23 40.85 33.45
N VAL A 7 -7.62 40.93 32.26
CA VAL A 7 -8.11 40.29 31.04
C VAL A 7 -7.85 38.78 31.13
N PRO A 8 -8.84 37.89 30.97
CA PRO A 8 -8.58 36.46 30.99
C PRO A 8 -7.89 36.07 29.67
N CYS A 9 -6.57 35.83 29.72
CA CYS A 9 -5.87 35.13 28.65
C CYS A 9 -6.48 33.74 28.50
N ARG A 10 -7.10 33.50 27.34
CA ARG A 10 -7.61 32.18 26.97
C ARG A 10 -6.45 31.18 27.04
N LEU A 11 -6.57 30.19 27.93
CA LEU A 11 -5.73 29.00 27.95
C LEU A 11 -5.86 28.30 26.59
N PHE A 12 -4.88 28.52 25.72
CA PHE A 12 -4.61 27.61 24.62
C PHE A 12 -4.01 26.35 25.24
N PHE A 13 -4.83 25.30 25.35
CA PHE A 13 -4.36 23.95 25.61
C PHE A 13 -3.27 23.61 24.59
N THR A 14 -2.01 23.64 25.02
CA THR A 14 -0.92 23.03 24.27
C THR A 14 -0.92 21.56 24.65
N VAL A 15 -1.43 20.71 23.76
CA VAL A 15 -1.33 19.25 23.90
C VAL A 15 0.01 18.83 23.28
N PRO A 16 0.95 18.26 24.05
CA PRO A 16 2.23 17.80 23.51
C PRO A 16 2.10 16.39 22.91
N GLY A 17 2.34 16.26 21.59
CA GLY A 17 2.41 14.98 20.83
C GLY A 17 1.05 14.28 20.68
N ILE A 18 0.58 13.86 19.51
CA ILE A 18 1.17 12.93 18.54
C ILE A 18 0.43 13.16 17.20
N ASP A 19 1.11 13.76 16.22
CA ASP A 19 0.62 13.95 14.85
C ASP A 19 1.10 12.76 14.00
N ASP A 20 0.50 11.58 14.17
CA ASP A 20 0.90 10.39 13.42
C ASP A 20 0.19 10.35 12.06
N LYS A 21 0.57 11.29 11.18
CA LYS A 21 0.04 11.45 9.80
C LYS A 21 0.39 10.29 8.90
N LYS A 22 1.48 9.58 9.20
CA LYS A 22 1.98 8.46 8.41
C LYS A 22 1.36 7.17 8.95
N LYS A 23 0.77 6.37 8.06
CA LYS A 23 0.34 5.00 8.37
C LYS A 23 1.17 4.03 7.56
N GLU A 24 1.39 2.86 8.14
CA GLU A 24 2.15 1.80 7.53
C GLU A 24 1.51 0.46 7.87
N ILE A 25 1.35 -0.38 6.85
CA ILE A 25 0.84 -1.74 6.94
C ILE A 25 1.92 -2.64 6.36
N ARG A 26 2.24 -3.71 7.09
CA ARG A 26 3.19 -4.73 6.68
C ARG A 26 2.53 -6.09 6.72
N GLY A 27 2.74 -6.87 5.68
CA GLY A 27 2.29 -8.24 5.59
C GLY A 27 3.43 -9.15 5.17
N ARG A 28 3.46 -10.35 5.74
CA ARG A 28 4.33 -11.44 5.28
C ARG A 28 3.50 -12.69 5.10
N LYS A 29 3.52 -13.28 3.90
CA LYS A 29 2.72 -14.48 3.57
C LYS A 29 3.53 -15.52 2.80
N LEU A 30 3.34 -16.78 3.12
CA LEU A 30 3.69 -17.90 2.23
C LEU A 30 2.50 -18.12 1.28
N VAL A 31 2.76 -18.16 -0.02
CA VAL A 31 1.74 -18.39 -1.05
C VAL A 31 2.12 -19.55 -1.96
N GLY A 32 1.10 -20.23 -2.50
CA GLY A 32 1.26 -21.37 -3.40
C GLY A 32 1.44 -21.00 -4.87
N TYR A 33 2.24 -19.97 -5.15
CA TYR A 33 2.64 -19.55 -6.49
C TYR A 33 4.14 -19.25 -6.52
N SER A 34 4.78 -19.40 -7.67
CA SER A 34 6.19 -19.05 -7.85
C SER A 34 6.43 -17.55 -7.71
N MET A 35 7.69 -17.16 -7.47
CA MET A 35 8.10 -15.75 -7.44
C MET A 35 7.77 -15.04 -8.76
N GLU A 36 7.99 -15.71 -9.90
CA GLU A 36 7.71 -15.13 -11.21
C GLU A 36 6.22 -14.90 -11.45
N GLN A 37 5.37 -15.84 -11.01
CA GLN A 37 3.92 -15.70 -11.12
C GLN A 37 3.44 -14.48 -10.33
N MET A 38 3.80 -14.39 -9.05
CA MET A 38 3.37 -13.28 -8.20
C MET A 38 3.97 -11.94 -8.63
N TYR A 39 5.24 -11.93 -9.02
CA TYR A 39 5.87 -10.75 -9.62
C TYR A 39 5.08 -10.28 -10.85
N THR A 40 4.67 -11.19 -11.72
CA THR A 40 3.96 -10.84 -12.96
C THR A 40 2.62 -10.18 -12.66
N VAL A 41 1.83 -10.70 -11.70
CA VAL A 41 0.57 -10.07 -11.29
C VAL A 41 0.78 -8.63 -10.78
N VAL A 42 1.82 -8.42 -9.96
CA VAL A 42 2.11 -7.12 -9.34
C VAL A 42 2.80 -6.15 -10.31
N ALA A 43 3.59 -6.62 -11.27
CA ALA A 43 4.31 -5.76 -12.22
C ALA A 43 3.44 -5.28 -13.39
N GLU A 44 2.28 -5.88 -13.62
CA GLU A 44 1.32 -5.50 -14.68
C GLU A 44 0.31 -4.46 -14.18
N VAL A 45 0.83 -3.27 -13.86
CA VAL A 45 0.04 -2.16 -13.30
C VAL A 45 -1.14 -1.75 -14.19
N GLU A 46 -1.02 -1.87 -15.51
CA GLU A 46 -2.11 -1.60 -16.48
C GLU A 46 -3.38 -2.39 -16.21
N ASN A 47 -3.26 -3.58 -15.60
CA ASN A 47 -4.37 -4.48 -15.31
C ASN A 47 -5.07 -4.19 -13.98
N TYR A 48 -4.54 -3.28 -13.15
CA TYR A 48 -5.06 -3.04 -11.80
C TYR A 48 -6.52 -2.58 -11.80
N LYS A 49 -6.95 -1.77 -12.79
CA LYS A 49 -8.35 -1.37 -12.95
C LYS A 49 -9.35 -2.53 -13.08
N ASN A 50 -8.89 -3.72 -13.45
CA ASN A 50 -9.75 -4.87 -13.71
C ASN A 50 -10.03 -5.68 -12.44
N PHE A 51 -9.07 -5.73 -11.50
CA PHE A 51 -9.15 -6.64 -10.35
C PHE A 51 -8.85 -5.98 -9.00
N VAL A 52 -8.09 -4.87 -8.95
CA VAL A 52 -7.75 -4.22 -7.68
C VAL A 52 -8.94 -3.37 -7.22
N PRO A 53 -9.52 -3.65 -6.04
CA PRO A 53 -10.62 -2.88 -5.50
C PRO A 53 -10.28 -1.41 -5.43
N PHE A 54 -11.27 -0.57 -5.72
CA PHE A 54 -11.16 0.90 -5.71
C PHE A 54 -10.22 1.50 -6.78
N CYS A 55 -9.44 0.70 -7.52
CA CYS A 55 -8.68 1.17 -8.67
C CYS A 55 -9.63 1.41 -9.86
N LYS A 56 -10.00 2.66 -10.11
CA LYS A 56 -10.92 3.07 -11.18
C LYS A 56 -10.23 3.22 -12.53
N LYS A 57 -8.95 3.57 -12.53
CA LYS A 57 -8.11 3.68 -13.74
C LYS A 57 -6.67 3.30 -13.41
N SER A 58 -6.01 2.66 -14.36
CA SER A 58 -4.58 2.31 -14.32
C SER A 58 -3.97 2.48 -15.71
N VAL A 59 -3.11 3.49 -15.87
CA VAL A 59 -2.52 3.85 -17.17
C VAL A 59 -1.00 3.89 -17.01
N VAL A 60 -0.29 3.08 -17.79
CA VAL A 60 1.17 3.10 -17.83
C VAL A 60 1.62 4.05 -18.93
N TRP A 61 2.39 5.08 -18.56
CA TRP A 61 2.91 6.08 -19.50
C TRP A 61 4.24 5.66 -20.11
N SER A 62 5.08 4.99 -19.33
CA SER A 62 6.40 4.52 -19.78
C SER A 62 6.78 3.26 -19.03
N ARG A 63 7.31 2.27 -19.75
CA ARG A 63 7.79 0.99 -19.20
C ARG A 63 9.18 0.69 -19.75
N GLY A 64 10.18 0.69 -18.86
CA GLY A 64 11.52 0.19 -19.11
C GLY A 64 11.78 -1.11 -18.33
N PRO A 65 13.00 -1.67 -18.43
CA PRO A 65 13.36 -2.92 -17.75
C PRO A 65 13.30 -2.83 -16.23
N GLU A 66 13.75 -1.69 -15.66
CA GLU A 66 13.88 -1.50 -14.20
C GLU A 66 12.98 -0.40 -13.65
N HIS A 67 12.35 0.39 -14.53
CA HIS A 67 11.58 1.57 -14.15
C HIS A 67 10.28 1.66 -14.95
N MET A 68 9.21 2.10 -14.30
CA MET A 68 7.92 2.37 -14.91
C MET A 68 7.31 3.62 -14.29
N ARG A 69 6.52 4.35 -15.08
CA ARG A 69 5.68 5.45 -14.60
C ARG A 69 4.24 5.17 -14.96
N ALA A 70 3.35 5.25 -13.98
CA ALA A 70 1.93 4.97 -14.17
C ALA A 70 1.04 5.93 -13.37
N ASP A 71 -0.11 6.27 -13.94
CA ASP A 71 -1.17 6.99 -13.24
C ASP A 71 -2.26 6.03 -12.79
N LEU A 72 -2.66 6.18 -11.54
CA LEU A 72 -3.74 5.42 -10.91
C LEU A 72 -4.81 6.38 -10.42
N VAL A 73 -6.07 5.99 -10.58
CA VAL A 73 -7.22 6.69 -9.99
C VAL A 73 -7.85 5.78 -8.95
N ILE A 74 -7.88 6.23 -7.70
CA ILE A 74 -8.51 5.52 -6.59
C ILE A 74 -9.84 6.17 -6.27
N GLY A 75 -10.89 5.35 -6.20
CA GLY A 75 -12.26 5.79 -5.91
C GLY A 75 -12.94 4.91 -4.88
N PHE A 76 -13.20 5.46 -3.71
CA PHE A 76 -14.06 4.91 -2.67
C PHE A 76 -14.70 6.08 -1.91
N PRO A 77 -16.01 6.12 -1.63
CA PRO A 77 -16.62 7.29 -0.96
C PRO A 77 -15.91 7.64 0.36
N PRO A 78 -15.53 8.90 0.63
CA PRO A 78 -15.68 10.12 -0.19
C PRO A 78 -14.49 10.45 -1.11
N ILE A 79 -13.48 9.58 -1.21
CA ILE A 79 -12.24 9.75 -1.99
C ILE A 79 -12.43 9.41 -3.47
N HIS A 80 -12.02 10.32 -4.35
CA HIS A 80 -11.86 10.08 -5.78
C HIS A 80 -10.67 10.87 -6.32
N GLU A 81 -9.49 10.24 -6.30
CA GLU A 81 -8.22 10.94 -6.43
C GLU A 81 -7.27 10.21 -7.36
N SER A 82 -6.53 10.99 -8.15
CA SER A 82 -5.51 10.49 -9.08
C SER A 82 -4.12 10.75 -8.53
N TYR A 83 -3.20 9.80 -8.74
CA TYR A 83 -1.79 10.00 -8.44
C TYR A 83 -0.90 9.33 -9.49
N THR A 84 0.30 9.89 -9.66
CA THR A 84 1.36 9.32 -10.48
C THR A 84 2.34 8.55 -9.61
N SER A 85 2.59 7.31 -9.95
CA SER A 85 3.54 6.44 -9.27
C SER A 85 4.80 6.21 -10.11
N ASN A 86 5.96 6.42 -9.49
CA ASN A 86 7.25 6.00 -10.03
C ASN A 86 7.57 4.61 -9.48
N ILE A 87 7.66 3.63 -10.36
CA ILE A 87 7.79 2.22 -10.03
C ILE A 87 9.20 1.75 -10.39
N THR A 88 9.83 1.06 -9.45
CA THR A 88 11.09 0.33 -9.63
C THR A 88 10.79 -1.16 -9.70
N LEU A 89 11.37 -1.83 -10.67
CA LEU A 89 11.19 -3.25 -10.97
C LEU A 89 12.54 -3.97 -10.88
N ARG A 90 12.58 -5.10 -10.19
CA ARG A 90 13.69 -6.06 -10.27
C ARG A 90 13.07 -7.45 -10.41
N LYS A 91 12.92 -7.94 -11.63
CA LYS A 91 12.32 -9.26 -11.86
C LYS A 91 13.22 -10.39 -11.32
N PRO A 92 12.69 -11.42 -10.63
CA PRO A 92 11.33 -11.55 -10.08
C PRO A 92 11.22 -11.13 -8.60
N TYR A 93 12.16 -10.35 -8.08
CA TYR A 93 12.38 -10.09 -6.65
C TYR A 93 11.63 -8.89 -6.07
N LEU A 94 11.36 -7.85 -6.86
CA LEU A 94 10.88 -6.56 -6.32
C LEU A 94 9.96 -5.81 -7.27
N VAL A 95 8.85 -5.31 -6.72
CA VAL A 95 8.09 -4.19 -7.28
C VAL A 95 7.93 -3.12 -6.20
N ARG A 96 8.49 -1.93 -6.42
CA ARG A 96 8.46 -0.82 -5.46
C ARG A 96 7.87 0.42 -6.12
N ALA A 97 6.82 1.00 -5.57
CA ALA A 97 6.12 2.15 -6.14
C ALA A 97 6.14 3.32 -5.16
N VAL A 98 6.44 4.52 -5.66
CA VAL A 98 6.50 5.74 -4.85
C VAL A 98 5.77 6.88 -5.53
N CYS A 99 4.92 7.56 -4.78
CA CYS A 99 4.29 8.83 -5.14
C CYS A 99 4.57 9.86 -4.04
N THR A 100 5.21 10.97 -4.40
CA THR A 100 5.51 12.10 -3.49
C THR A 100 4.75 13.38 -3.83
N ASP A 101 3.98 13.40 -4.92
CA ASP A 101 3.26 14.59 -5.37
C ASP A 101 1.83 14.28 -5.80
N GLY A 102 1.07 13.67 -4.90
CA GLY A 102 -0.38 13.50 -5.05
C GLY A 102 -1.14 14.67 -4.43
N LYS A 103 -2.33 14.99 -4.97
CA LYS A 103 -3.25 15.97 -4.35
C LYS A 103 -3.73 15.51 -2.98
N LEU A 104 -4.07 14.21 -2.86
CA LEU A 104 -4.53 13.58 -1.62
C LEU A 104 -3.37 13.12 -0.73
N PHE A 105 -2.37 12.46 -1.33
CA PHE A 105 -1.25 11.85 -0.63
C PHE A 105 -0.04 12.77 -0.65
N LYS A 106 0.46 13.15 0.52
CA LYS A 106 1.81 13.70 0.67
C LYS A 106 2.86 12.64 0.35
N HIS A 107 2.58 11.40 0.75
CA HIS A 107 3.40 10.26 0.43
C HIS A 107 2.52 9.03 0.23
N LEU A 108 2.81 8.22 -0.78
CA LEU A 108 2.28 6.89 -0.95
C LEU A 108 3.42 5.99 -1.43
N PHE A 109 3.66 4.93 -0.69
CA PHE A 109 4.73 3.97 -0.91
C PHE A 109 4.16 2.56 -0.84
N THR A 110 4.48 1.75 -1.84
CA THR A 110 4.23 0.32 -1.80
C THR A 110 5.51 -0.44 -2.17
N GLU A 111 5.72 -1.57 -1.50
CA GLU A 111 6.81 -2.47 -1.81
C GLU A 111 6.33 -3.91 -1.72
N TRP A 112 6.61 -4.68 -2.76
CA TRP A 112 6.40 -6.11 -2.83
C TRP A 112 7.74 -6.76 -3.07
N LYS A 113 8.17 -7.59 -2.12
CA LYS A 113 9.36 -8.42 -2.22
C LYS A 113 8.96 -9.87 -2.32
N PHE A 114 9.61 -10.60 -3.20
CA PHE A 114 9.38 -12.01 -3.44
C PHE A 114 10.64 -12.79 -3.10
N SER A 115 10.49 -13.83 -2.28
CA SER A 115 11.58 -14.73 -1.87
C SER A 115 11.17 -16.20 -2.06
N PRO A 116 12.13 -17.13 -2.15
CA PRO A 116 11.81 -18.56 -2.22
C PRO A 116 10.91 -19.01 -1.06
N GLY A 117 9.94 -19.88 -1.38
CA GLY A 117 8.98 -20.43 -0.43
C GLY A 117 9.47 -21.72 0.24
N LEU A 118 8.63 -22.75 0.18
CA LEU A 118 8.95 -24.07 0.74
C LEU A 118 10.08 -24.73 -0.06
N GLN A 119 11.04 -25.31 0.65
CA GLN A 119 12.11 -26.09 0.04
C GLN A 119 11.51 -27.27 -0.76
N GLY A 120 11.97 -27.43 -2.00
CA GLY A 120 11.47 -28.47 -2.90
C GLY A 120 10.15 -28.18 -3.59
N ASN A 121 9.50 -27.03 -3.32
CA ASN A 121 8.29 -26.60 -4.04
C ASN A 121 8.53 -25.29 -4.80
N PRO A 122 8.89 -25.32 -6.09
CA PRO A 122 9.12 -24.13 -6.91
C PRO A 122 7.84 -23.33 -7.19
N GLN A 123 6.66 -23.91 -6.95
CA GLN A 123 5.36 -23.24 -7.03
C GLN A 123 4.98 -22.64 -5.68
N SER A 124 5.94 -22.18 -4.88
CA SER A 124 5.68 -21.46 -3.65
C SER A 124 6.67 -20.32 -3.45
N CYS A 125 6.21 -19.21 -2.89
CA CYS A 125 7.07 -18.07 -2.56
C CYS A 125 6.60 -17.39 -1.27
N ILE A 126 7.53 -16.66 -0.65
CA ILE A 126 7.22 -15.72 0.43
C ILE A 126 7.07 -14.35 -0.18
N ILE A 127 5.98 -13.67 0.20
CA ILE A 127 5.70 -12.28 -0.14
C ILE A 127 5.89 -11.44 1.13
N ASP A 128 6.74 -10.44 1.02
CA ASP A 128 6.88 -9.35 1.98
C ASP A 128 6.26 -8.08 1.36
N PHE A 129 5.15 -7.61 1.92
CA PHE A 129 4.41 -6.45 1.45
C PHE A 129 4.48 -5.29 2.45
N VAL A 130 4.72 -4.09 1.94
CA VAL A 130 4.65 -2.84 2.71
C VAL A 130 3.76 -1.85 1.95
N LEU A 131 2.82 -1.24 2.65
CA LEU A 131 2.05 -0.08 2.21
C LEU A 131 2.20 1.02 3.24
N SER A 132 2.75 2.16 2.84
CA SER A 132 2.82 3.35 3.68
C SER A 132 2.21 4.56 2.98
N PHE A 133 1.44 5.36 3.71
CA PHE A 133 0.84 6.57 3.16
C PHE A 133 0.77 7.69 4.20
N GLU A 134 0.76 8.92 3.71
CA GLU A 134 0.57 10.15 4.49
C GLU A 134 -0.40 11.07 3.73
N PHE A 135 -1.48 11.49 4.37
CA PHE A 135 -2.43 12.44 3.76
C PHE A 135 -1.97 13.88 3.90
N ARG A 136 -2.29 14.73 2.92
CA ARG A 136 -2.00 16.17 2.99
C ARG A 136 -2.88 16.93 4.00
N SER A 137 -4.12 16.49 4.24
CA SER A 137 -5.07 17.16 5.14
C SER A 137 -5.55 16.25 6.28
N LEU A 138 -5.55 16.78 7.50
CA LEU A 138 -6.00 16.11 8.73
C LEU A 138 -7.51 15.85 8.77
N LEU A 139 -8.31 16.57 7.97
CA LEU A 139 -9.78 16.46 7.98
C LEU A 139 -10.28 15.09 7.47
N HIS A 140 -9.47 14.36 6.71
CA HIS A 140 -9.76 13.01 6.22
C HIS A 140 -9.40 11.89 7.22
N SER A 141 -8.69 12.18 8.31
CA SER A 141 -8.11 11.16 9.20
C SER A 141 -9.15 10.30 9.93
N LYS A 142 -10.28 10.88 10.35
CA LYS A 142 -11.28 10.17 11.19
C LYS A 142 -12.15 9.17 10.41
N LEU A 143 -12.60 9.51 9.20
CA LEU A 143 -13.39 8.59 8.34
C LEU A 143 -12.53 7.46 7.78
N ALA A 144 -11.27 7.76 7.53
CA ALA A 144 -10.42 6.88 6.76
C ALA A 144 -9.75 5.82 7.67
N HIS A 145 -9.54 6.11 8.95
CA HIS A 145 -9.00 5.17 9.94
C HIS A 145 -9.80 3.86 10.11
N VAL A 146 -11.13 3.89 9.99
CA VAL A 146 -11.98 2.68 10.13
C VAL A 146 -12.01 1.85 8.85
N PHE A 147 -11.83 2.48 7.69
CA PHE A 147 -11.94 1.82 6.39
C PHE A 147 -10.58 1.32 5.85
N PHE A 148 -9.45 1.92 6.25
CA PHE A 148 -8.15 1.60 5.65
C PHE A 148 -7.66 0.18 5.86
N SER A 149 -7.84 -0.39 7.05
CA SER A 149 -7.43 -1.77 7.31
C SER A 149 -8.16 -2.74 6.38
N GLU A 150 -9.46 -2.51 6.19
CA GLU A 150 -10.30 -3.30 5.30
C GLU A 150 -9.94 -3.08 3.83
N VAL A 151 -9.68 -1.84 3.39
CA VAL A 151 -9.21 -1.56 2.02
C VAL A 151 -7.87 -2.23 1.73
N ALA A 152 -6.92 -2.12 2.65
CA ALA A 152 -5.60 -2.72 2.48
C ALA A 152 -5.70 -4.24 2.39
N ARG A 153 -6.53 -4.86 3.22
CA ARG A 153 -6.82 -6.30 3.18
C ARG A 153 -7.46 -6.70 1.84
N GLN A 154 -8.48 -5.97 1.38
CA GLN A 154 -9.13 -6.23 0.09
C GLN A 154 -8.17 -6.07 -1.09
N MET A 155 -7.29 -5.07 -1.07
CA MET A 155 -6.27 -4.89 -2.09
C MET A 155 -5.32 -6.08 -2.13
N GLU A 156 -4.81 -6.52 -0.98
CA GLU A 156 -3.91 -7.67 -0.90
C GLU A 156 -4.59 -8.97 -1.36
N ASP A 157 -5.82 -9.23 -0.92
CA ASP A 157 -6.60 -10.40 -1.31
C ASP A 157 -6.87 -10.43 -2.82
N ALA A 158 -7.05 -9.27 -3.46
CA ALA A 158 -7.25 -9.17 -4.90
C ALA A 158 -6.05 -9.65 -5.72
N PHE A 159 -4.82 -9.41 -5.26
CA PHE A 159 -3.63 -9.94 -5.92
C PHE A 159 -3.55 -11.47 -5.83
N MET A 160 -3.96 -12.04 -4.70
CA MET A 160 -4.01 -13.50 -4.53
C MET A 160 -5.10 -14.13 -5.40
N HIS A 161 -6.24 -13.47 -5.51
CA HIS A 161 -7.34 -13.90 -6.37
C HIS A 161 -6.94 -13.82 -7.85
N GLU A 162 -6.28 -12.75 -8.27
CA GLU A 162 -5.81 -12.60 -9.64
C GLU A 162 -4.74 -13.64 -10.00
N ALA A 163 -3.86 -14.00 -9.07
CA ALA A 163 -2.94 -15.12 -9.27
C ALA A 163 -3.70 -16.45 -9.49
N ALA A 164 -4.78 -16.69 -8.74
CA ALA A 164 -5.62 -17.88 -8.92
C ALA A 164 -6.32 -17.88 -10.29
N ASN A 165 -6.81 -16.72 -10.74
CA ASN A 165 -7.45 -16.58 -12.04
C ASN A 165 -6.49 -16.85 -13.20
N ARG A 166 -5.23 -16.44 -13.08
CA ARG A 166 -4.22 -16.58 -14.15
C ARG A 166 -3.51 -17.94 -14.17
N PHE A 167 -3.22 -18.49 -12.99
CA PHE A 167 -2.34 -19.65 -12.85
C PHE A 167 -3.02 -20.87 -12.27
N GLY A 168 -4.31 -20.77 -11.94
CA GLY A 168 -5.10 -21.85 -11.37
C GLY A 168 -4.88 -22.02 -9.88
N LYS A 169 -5.14 -23.23 -9.38
CA LYS A 169 -5.17 -23.51 -7.94
C LYS A 169 -3.76 -23.42 -7.33
N ALA A 170 -3.64 -22.68 -6.23
CA ALA A 170 -2.42 -22.57 -5.45
C ALA A 170 -1.86 -23.96 -5.02
N SER A 171 -0.53 -24.12 -5.08
CA SER A 171 0.16 -25.37 -4.72
C SER A 171 0.08 -25.68 -3.22
N VAL A 172 -0.04 -24.65 -2.39
CA VAL A 172 -0.23 -24.72 -0.94
C VAL A 172 -1.24 -23.67 -0.48
N LYS A 173 -1.85 -23.90 0.68
CA LYS A 173 -2.70 -22.88 1.30
C LYS A 173 -1.86 -21.67 1.69
N THR A 174 -2.37 -20.47 1.40
CA THR A 174 -1.76 -19.22 1.86
C THR A 174 -1.70 -19.19 3.39
N GLN A 175 -0.55 -18.82 3.93
CA GLN A 175 -0.32 -18.72 5.37
C GLN A 175 0.27 -17.36 5.71
N GLN A 176 -0.34 -16.66 6.68
CA GLN A 176 0.27 -15.47 7.26
C GLN A 176 1.47 -15.90 8.09
N LEU A 177 2.62 -15.29 7.84
CA LEU A 177 3.82 -15.48 8.64
C LEU A 177 3.91 -14.33 9.65
N ALA A 178 4.41 -14.62 10.86
CA ALA A 178 4.66 -13.57 11.83
C ALA A 178 5.70 -12.58 11.26
N ASN A 179 5.46 -11.29 11.47
CA ASN A 179 6.45 -10.27 11.17
C ASN A 179 7.64 -10.52 12.11
N VAL A 180 8.75 -11.02 11.56
CA VAL A 180 10.00 -11.13 12.31
C VAL A 180 10.44 -9.69 12.57
N SER A 181 10.28 -9.21 13.80
CA SER A 181 10.90 -7.98 14.26
C SER A 181 12.40 -8.13 14.05
N VAL A 182 12.94 -7.49 13.02
CA VAL A 182 14.38 -7.37 12.84
C VAL A 182 14.82 -6.36 13.89
N ASN A 183 15.15 -6.85 15.09
CA ASN A 183 15.87 -6.07 16.09
C ASN A 183 17.24 -5.75 15.48
N SER A 184 17.49 -4.47 15.20
CA SER A 184 18.83 -3.91 15.01
C SER A 184 19.09 -2.95 16.15
#